data_AF-A0AAD7AT27-F1
#
_entry.id   AF-A0AAD7AT27-F1
#
_cell.length_a   1.000
_cell.length_b   1.000
_cell.length_c   1.000
_cell.angle_alpha   90.00
_cell.angle_beta   90.00
_cell.angle_gamma   90.00
#
_symmetry.space_group_name_H-M   'P 1'
#
loop_
_entity.id
_entity.type
_entity.pdbx_description
1 polymer ?
#
loop_
_entity_poly.entity_id
_entity_poly.type
_entity_poly.pdbx_seq_one_letter_code
_entity_poly.pdbx_strand_id
1 'polypeptide(L)'
;MSKTGLVLSNGTRPLDCLREVDSATLADINTNIVLAGALFINQSADHNVAQYVRNLFPLLGTKESNAAASLYESLWSSVDLQFNAILGESTFVCPTYLLLNALPGKAYKRIRDPPRPARRRHDQLLPRFDEFGSVLHFNNSAFITAFTQGFVSFAAHLDPNAKLRPSIAPVCRRWSRGAQTELVFNQTESGAPYIAPSNTSSALLERCE
;
A
#
# COMPACT_ATOMS: atom_id res chain seq x y z
N MET A 1 -1.77 29.20 -23.56
CA MET A 1 -1.57 27.95 -22.81
C MET A 1 -2.90 27.54 -22.22
N SER A 2 -3.57 26.57 -22.84
CA SER A 2 -4.95 26.17 -22.49
C SER A 2 -4.92 25.28 -21.25
N LYS A 3 -5.63 25.68 -20.19
CA LYS A 3 -5.96 24.82 -19.05
C LYS A 3 -7.10 23.90 -19.49
N THR A 4 -6.78 22.69 -19.93
CA THR A 4 -7.80 21.65 -20.11
C THR A 4 -8.07 21.04 -18.72
N GLY A 5 -9.03 21.63 -17.99
CA GLY A 5 -9.57 21.00 -16.79
C GLY A 5 -10.32 19.74 -17.18
N LEU A 6 -10.10 18.64 -16.45
CA LEU A 6 -10.91 17.43 -16.51
C LEU A 6 -12.35 17.80 -16.15
N VAL A 7 -13.21 17.93 -17.17
CA VAL A 7 -14.65 18.03 -16.97
C VAL A 7 -15.17 16.62 -16.79
N LEU A 8 -15.45 16.23 -15.55
CA LEU A 8 -16.13 14.97 -15.25
C LEU A 8 -17.55 15.05 -15.81
N SER A 9 -17.82 14.34 -16.91
CA SER A 9 -19.20 14.12 -17.33
C SER A 9 -19.93 13.28 -16.29
N ASN A 10 -21.22 13.55 -16.09
CA ASN A 10 -22.07 12.76 -15.20
C ASN A 10 -22.02 11.28 -15.60
N GLY A 11 -21.39 10.41 -14.78
CA GLY A 11 -21.37 8.96 -14.99
C GLY A 11 -20.01 8.31 -15.30
N THR A 12 -18.94 9.08 -15.51
CA THR A 12 -17.59 8.50 -15.69
C THR A 12 -16.99 8.03 -14.35
N ARG A 13 -16.55 6.77 -14.27
CA ARG A 13 -15.91 6.22 -13.05
C ARG A 13 -14.50 6.82 -12.92
N PRO A 14 -14.04 7.18 -11.70
CA PRO A 14 -12.70 7.77 -11.51
C PRO A 14 -11.54 6.97 -12.12
N LEU A 15 -11.63 5.63 -12.10
CA LEU A 15 -10.62 4.76 -12.71
C LEU A 15 -10.57 4.85 -14.24
N ASP A 16 -11.70 5.12 -14.89
CA ASP A 16 -11.75 5.28 -16.34
C ASP A 16 -11.12 6.62 -16.73
N CYS A 17 -11.40 7.70 -15.97
CA CYS A 17 -10.72 8.98 -16.14
C CYS A 17 -9.21 8.88 -15.94
N LEU A 18 -8.75 8.05 -14.98
CA LEU A 18 -7.32 7.84 -14.72
C LEU A 18 -6.56 7.22 -15.89
N ARG A 19 -7.25 6.45 -16.75
CA ARG A 19 -6.66 5.88 -17.97
C ARG A 19 -6.50 6.89 -19.09
N GLU A 20 -7.30 7.96 -19.06
CA GLU A 20 -7.30 9.04 -20.06
C GLU A 20 -6.31 10.16 -19.73
N VAL A 21 -5.65 10.11 -18.56
CA VAL A 21 -4.73 11.16 -18.12
C VAL A 21 -3.45 11.16 -18.97
N ASP A 22 -3.05 12.36 -19.38
CA ASP A 22 -1.94 12.66 -20.28
C ASP A 22 -0.60 11.98 -19.89
N SER A 23 0.30 11.90 -20.85
CA SER A 23 1.69 11.47 -20.78
C SER A 23 2.52 12.07 -19.64
N ALA A 24 2.14 13.24 -19.10
CA ALA A 24 2.86 13.95 -18.04
C ALA A 24 2.51 13.50 -16.60
N THR A 25 1.45 12.71 -16.40
CA THR A 25 1.05 12.29 -15.04
C THR A 25 1.93 11.17 -14.54
N LEU A 26 2.75 11.50 -13.55
CA LEU A 26 3.53 10.53 -12.79
C LEU A 26 2.92 10.38 -11.39
N ALA A 27 3.01 9.19 -10.81
CA ALA A 27 2.53 8.93 -9.47
C ALA A 27 3.60 8.25 -8.62
N ASP A 28 3.71 8.65 -7.37
CA ASP A 28 4.53 7.97 -6.37
C ASP A 28 3.60 7.46 -5.27
N ILE A 29 3.34 6.15 -5.31
CA ILE A 29 2.31 5.53 -4.47
C ILE A 29 3.00 4.73 -3.37
N ASN A 30 2.70 5.11 -2.14
CA ASN A 30 3.17 4.42 -0.95
C ASN A 30 2.02 3.72 -0.23
N THR A 31 2.13 2.41 -0.06
CA THR A 31 1.14 1.61 0.69
C THR A 31 1.76 1.04 1.95
N ASN A 32 1.00 1.02 3.04
CA ASN A 32 1.37 0.30 4.27
C ASN A 32 0.60 -1.02 4.31
N ILE A 33 1.29 -2.15 4.19
CA ILE A 33 0.63 -3.47 3.99
C ILE A 33 0.11 -4.09 5.29
N VAL A 34 0.72 -3.80 6.44
CA VAL A 34 0.45 -4.57 7.65
C VAL A 34 -0.22 -3.65 8.66
N LEU A 35 -1.51 -3.89 8.92
CA LEU A 35 -2.34 -3.31 9.99
C LEU A 35 -3.05 -1.98 9.71
N ALA A 36 -3.17 -1.51 8.46
CA ALA A 36 -4.12 -0.42 8.17
C ALA A 36 -5.53 -0.80 8.69
N GLY A 37 -5.99 -2.03 8.43
CA GLY A 37 -7.27 -2.54 8.94
C GLY A 37 -7.36 -2.63 10.47
N ALA A 38 -6.26 -2.90 11.18
CA ALA A 38 -6.30 -3.05 12.64
C ALA A 38 -6.60 -1.74 13.38
N LEU A 39 -6.44 -0.60 12.72
CA LEU A 39 -6.87 0.71 13.24
C LEU A 39 -8.39 0.90 13.17
N PHE A 40 -9.06 0.13 12.32
CA PHE A 40 -10.48 0.32 11.99
C PHE A 40 -11.37 -0.84 12.43
N ILE A 41 -10.80 -1.89 13.04
CA ILE A 41 -11.53 -3.08 13.47
C ILE A 41 -11.45 -3.26 14.97
N ASN A 42 -12.60 -3.45 15.60
CA ASN A 42 -12.66 -4.03 16.93
C ASN A 42 -12.60 -5.57 16.82
N GLN A 43 -11.45 -6.15 17.19
CA GLN A 43 -11.11 -7.57 17.05
C GLN A 43 -11.87 -8.51 18.01
N SER A 44 -13.07 -8.13 18.45
CA SER A 44 -13.84 -8.87 19.46
C SER A 44 -15.27 -9.22 19.04
N ALA A 45 -15.67 -8.93 17.79
CA ALA A 45 -17.07 -8.97 17.39
C ALA A 45 -17.46 -10.14 16.47
N ASP A 46 -16.55 -10.69 15.66
CA ASP A 46 -16.87 -11.73 14.67
C ASP A 46 -15.89 -12.90 14.75
N HIS A 47 -16.38 -14.15 14.77
CA HIS A 47 -15.52 -15.34 14.63
C HIS A 47 -15.65 -15.99 13.24
N ASN A 48 -16.49 -15.44 12.38
CA ASN A 48 -16.77 -15.97 11.05
C ASN A 48 -16.32 -14.98 9.97
N VAL A 49 -15.34 -15.40 9.18
CA VAL A 49 -14.71 -14.58 8.12
C VAL A 49 -15.68 -14.27 6.99
N ALA A 50 -16.50 -15.21 6.57
CA ALA A 50 -17.49 -14.96 5.53
C ALA A 50 -18.58 -13.98 5.98
N GLN A 51 -19.01 -14.07 7.25
CA GLN A 51 -19.94 -13.10 7.82
C GLN A 51 -19.30 -11.71 7.89
N TYR A 52 -18.04 -11.62 8.31
CA TYR A 52 -17.29 -10.38 8.34
C TYR A 52 -17.19 -9.73 6.94
N VAL A 53 -16.85 -10.52 5.91
CA VAL A 53 -16.82 -10.05 4.51
C VAL A 53 -18.19 -9.51 4.08
N ARG A 54 -19.27 -10.21 4.41
CA ARG A 54 -20.62 -9.79 4.06
C ARG A 54 -21.05 -8.51 4.78
N ASN A 55 -20.63 -8.34 6.04
CA ASN A 55 -20.86 -7.12 6.81
C ASN A 55 -20.10 -5.94 6.19
N LEU A 56 -18.87 -6.17 5.73
CA LEU A 56 -18.04 -5.15 5.09
C LEU A 56 -18.53 -4.80 3.68
N PHE A 57 -19.03 -5.78 2.93
CA PHE A 57 -19.52 -5.64 1.57
C PHE A 57 -20.96 -6.17 1.45
N PRO A 58 -21.97 -5.39 1.88
CA PRO A 58 -23.35 -5.85 1.99
C PRO A 58 -24.03 -6.20 0.65
N LEU A 59 -23.42 -5.80 -0.47
CA LEU A 59 -23.88 -6.15 -1.82
C LEU A 59 -23.41 -7.53 -2.28
N LEU A 60 -22.44 -8.14 -1.59
CA LEU A 60 -21.99 -9.50 -1.89
C LEU A 60 -23.01 -10.52 -1.36
N GLY A 61 -23.31 -11.52 -2.19
CA GLY A 61 -24.10 -12.67 -1.78
C GLY A 61 -23.31 -13.61 -0.87
N THR A 62 -23.98 -14.66 -0.38
CA THR A 62 -23.35 -15.70 0.44
C THR A 62 -22.22 -16.41 -0.30
N LYS A 63 -22.40 -16.66 -1.60
CA LYS A 63 -21.41 -17.37 -2.43
C LYS A 63 -20.12 -16.57 -2.57
N GLU A 64 -20.25 -15.28 -2.88
CA GLU A 64 -19.13 -14.35 -3.07
C GLU A 64 -18.40 -14.13 -1.74
N SER A 65 -19.15 -13.98 -0.64
CA SER A 65 -18.56 -13.79 0.70
C SER A 65 -17.76 -15.01 1.17
N ASN A 66 -18.26 -16.22 0.89
CA ASN A 66 -17.52 -17.45 1.18
C ASN A 66 -16.25 -17.58 0.32
N ALA A 67 -16.35 -17.29 -0.97
CA ALA A 67 -15.19 -17.32 -1.86
C ALA A 67 -14.10 -16.33 -1.43
N ALA A 68 -14.49 -15.11 -1.08
CA ALA A 68 -13.58 -14.10 -0.55
C ALA A 68 -12.95 -14.52 0.78
N ALA A 69 -13.71 -15.14 1.70
CA ALA A 69 -13.16 -15.65 2.96
C ALA A 69 -12.09 -16.74 2.71
N SER A 70 -12.32 -17.65 1.78
CA SER A 70 -11.38 -18.74 1.48
C SER A 70 -10.04 -18.27 0.91
N LEU A 71 -9.97 -17.07 0.32
CA LEU A 71 -8.70 -16.46 -0.09
C LEU A 71 -7.77 -16.13 1.08
N TYR A 72 -8.30 -16.02 2.30
CA TYR A 72 -7.55 -15.63 3.50
C TYR A 72 -7.31 -16.77 4.50
N GLU A 73 -7.96 -17.93 4.32
CA GLU A 73 -7.90 -19.08 5.25
C GLU A 73 -6.47 -19.61 5.46
N SER A 74 -5.66 -19.64 4.40
CA SER A 74 -4.29 -20.20 4.42
C SER A 74 -3.21 -19.20 4.83
N LEU A 75 -3.53 -17.91 4.86
CA LEU A 75 -2.54 -16.85 5.09
C LEU A 75 -2.25 -16.64 6.57
N TRP A 76 -3.26 -16.83 7.43
CA TRP A 76 -3.15 -16.53 8.85
C TRP A 76 -3.88 -17.55 9.72
N SER A 77 -3.20 -18.04 10.76
CA SER A 77 -3.76 -18.91 11.78
C SER A 77 -4.74 -18.20 12.73
N SER A 78 -4.79 -16.87 12.71
CA SER A 78 -5.67 -16.05 13.56
C SER A 78 -6.74 -15.37 12.72
N VAL A 79 -8.01 -15.54 13.13
CA VAL A 79 -9.17 -14.90 12.50
C VAL A 79 -9.05 -13.37 12.51
N ASP A 80 -8.55 -12.78 13.60
CA ASP A 80 -8.33 -11.33 13.69
C ASP A 80 -7.34 -10.81 12.64
N LEU A 81 -6.29 -11.60 12.36
CA LEU A 81 -5.33 -11.26 11.31
C LEU A 81 -5.95 -11.36 9.92
N GLN A 82 -6.89 -12.29 9.71
CA GLN A 82 -7.64 -12.36 8.45
C GLN A 82 -8.54 -11.13 8.27
N PHE A 83 -9.22 -10.65 9.32
CA PHE A 83 -10.03 -9.42 9.22
C PHE A 83 -9.17 -8.19 8.90
N ASN A 84 -8.04 -8.05 9.59
CA ASN A 84 -7.10 -6.95 9.34
C ASN A 84 -6.59 -6.98 7.89
N ALA A 85 -6.32 -8.17 7.36
CA ALA A 85 -5.88 -8.37 5.98
C ALA A 85 -7.00 -8.03 4.99
N ILE A 86 -8.22 -8.56 5.19
CA ILE A 86 -9.38 -8.28 4.33
C ILE A 86 -9.63 -6.78 4.24
N LEU A 87 -9.75 -6.09 5.37
CA LEU A 87 -10.02 -4.65 5.36
C LEU A 87 -8.84 -3.85 4.79
N GLY A 88 -7.61 -4.16 5.24
CA GLY A 88 -6.41 -3.48 4.78
C GLY A 88 -6.18 -3.64 3.28
N GLU A 89 -6.35 -4.86 2.77
CA GLU A 89 -6.15 -5.16 1.37
C GLU A 89 -7.25 -4.57 0.50
N SER A 90 -8.52 -4.79 0.83
CA SER A 90 -9.64 -4.25 0.05
C SER A 90 -9.72 -2.72 0.04
N THR A 91 -9.27 -2.05 1.10
CA THR A 91 -9.38 -0.58 1.24
C THR A 91 -8.15 0.15 0.73
N PHE A 92 -6.94 -0.40 0.92
CA PHE A 92 -5.70 0.32 0.63
C PHE A 92 -4.83 -0.40 -0.40
N VAL A 93 -4.59 -1.70 -0.23
CA VAL A 93 -3.60 -2.43 -1.04
C VAL A 93 -4.12 -2.72 -2.45
N CYS A 94 -5.30 -3.33 -2.58
CA CYS A 94 -5.89 -3.65 -3.87
C CYS A 94 -6.26 -2.41 -4.68
N PRO A 95 -6.88 -1.36 -4.09
CA PRO A 95 -7.08 -0.09 -4.80
C PRO A 95 -5.77 0.55 -5.29
N THR A 96 -4.66 0.38 -4.56
CA THR A 96 -3.34 0.83 -5.03
C THR A 96 -2.95 0.10 -6.32
N TYR A 97 -3.13 -1.23 -6.41
CA TYR A 97 -2.83 -1.96 -7.64
C TYR A 97 -3.75 -1.58 -8.81
N LEU A 98 -5.02 -1.28 -8.54
CA LEU A 98 -5.92 -0.75 -9.57
C LEU A 98 -5.41 0.59 -10.11
N LEU A 99 -4.96 1.50 -9.24
CA LEU A 99 -4.37 2.79 -9.63
C LEU A 99 -3.06 2.60 -10.40
N LEU A 100 -2.16 1.74 -9.93
CA LEU A 100 -0.90 1.43 -10.59
C LEU A 100 -1.11 0.82 -11.98
N ASN A 101 -2.12 -0.02 -12.13
CA ASN A 101 -2.49 -0.63 -13.41
C ASN A 101 -3.17 0.36 -14.37
N ALA A 102 -3.76 1.44 -13.86
CA ALA A 102 -4.25 2.56 -14.68
C ALA A 102 -3.12 3.49 -15.14
N LEU A 103 -1.94 3.45 -14.49
CA LEU A 103 -0.77 4.28 -14.78
C LEU A 103 0.48 3.44 -15.18
N PRO A 104 0.39 2.56 -16.20
CA PRO A 104 1.47 1.65 -16.53
C PRO A 104 2.72 2.42 -17.00
N GLY A 105 3.88 2.13 -16.39
CA GLY A 105 5.14 2.80 -16.71
C GLY A 105 5.19 4.28 -16.29
N LYS A 106 4.18 4.76 -15.56
CA LYS A 106 4.05 6.14 -15.08
C LYS A 106 4.04 6.25 -13.55
N ALA A 107 3.97 5.15 -12.85
CA ALA A 107 3.94 5.15 -11.39
C ALA A 107 5.18 4.49 -10.78
N TYR A 108 5.58 4.95 -9.60
CA TYR A 108 6.54 4.29 -8.73
C TYR A 108 5.76 3.70 -7.56
N LYS A 109 6.07 2.46 -7.19
CA LYS A 109 5.47 1.82 -6.02
C LYS A 109 6.50 1.70 -4.92
N ARG A 110 6.15 2.21 -3.75
CA ARG A 110 6.88 2.03 -2.51
C ARG A 110 5.96 1.39 -1.49
N ILE A 111 6.53 0.57 -0.63
CA ILE A 111 5.78 -0.15 0.38
C ILE A 111 6.53 -0.08 1.69
N ARG A 112 5.77 0.11 2.76
CA ARG A 112 6.26 -0.15 4.11
C ARG A 112 5.71 -1.48 4.59
N ASP A 113 6.60 -2.36 4.98
CA ASP A 113 6.31 -3.69 5.52
C ASP A 113 7.22 -3.86 6.74
N PRO A 114 6.75 -3.84 8.00
CA PRO A 114 7.58 -4.07 9.19
C PRO A 114 7.97 -5.56 9.34
N PRO A 115 9.07 -5.91 10.04
CA PRO A 115 9.55 -7.28 10.09
C PRO A 115 8.66 -8.16 10.99
N ARG A 116 8.52 -9.44 10.65
CA ARG A 116 7.99 -10.47 11.59
C ARG A 116 9.10 -10.68 12.63
N PRO A 117 8.90 -10.46 13.95
CA PRO A 117 7.71 -10.68 14.76
C PRO A 117 7.16 -9.41 15.44
N ALA A 118 7.30 -8.23 14.82
CA ALA A 118 6.69 -6.94 15.25
C ALA A 118 5.15 -6.92 15.12
N ARG A 119 4.51 -8.08 15.37
CA ARG A 119 3.08 -8.35 15.31
C ARG A 119 2.41 -8.19 16.68
N ARG A 120 3.03 -7.45 17.58
CA ARG A 120 2.29 -6.90 18.73
C ARG A 120 1.76 -5.54 18.30
N ARG A 121 0.55 -5.25 18.76
CA ARG A 121 -0.21 -4.03 18.47
C ARG A 121 0.72 -2.81 18.48
N HIS A 122 0.60 -1.94 17.48
CA HIS A 122 1.22 -0.60 17.40
C HIS A 122 2.65 -0.44 16.86
N ASP A 123 3.25 -1.43 16.19
CA ASP A 123 4.55 -1.22 15.52
C ASP A 123 4.41 -0.48 14.16
N GLN A 124 3.86 0.74 14.21
CA GLN A 124 3.76 1.64 13.08
C GLN A 124 5.12 2.33 12.87
N LEU A 125 5.85 1.95 11.82
CA LEU A 125 7.10 2.62 11.41
C LEU A 125 6.81 3.98 10.73
N LEU A 126 5.92 4.82 11.27
CA LEU A 126 5.66 6.17 10.75
C LEU A 126 6.85 7.09 11.05
N PRO A 127 7.50 7.69 10.03
CA PRO A 127 8.30 8.88 10.26
C PRO A 127 7.36 9.96 10.75
N ARG A 128 7.78 10.61 11.84
CA ARG A 128 7.06 11.67 12.53
C ARG A 128 6.43 12.69 11.55
N PHE A 129 5.12 12.82 11.62
CA PHE A 129 4.45 14.11 11.53
C PHE A 129 3.92 14.36 12.95
N ASP A 130 4.44 15.38 13.63
CA ASP A 130 4.40 15.58 15.08
C ASP A 130 3.00 15.76 15.71
N GLU A 131 1.92 15.72 14.93
CA GLU A 131 0.56 16.05 15.42
C GLU A 131 -0.17 14.91 16.15
N PHE A 132 0.32 13.66 16.11
CA PHE A 132 -0.42 12.50 16.66
C PHE A 132 0.25 11.76 17.84
N GLY A 133 1.23 12.37 18.50
CA GLY A 133 1.54 12.05 19.91
C GLY A 133 1.95 10.61 20.28
N SER A 134 2.34 9.73 19.35
CA SER A 134 2.83 8.38 19.66
C SER A 134 4.33 8.21 19.38
N VAL A 135 4.99 7.54 20.34
CA VAL A 135 6.41 7.26 20.48
C VAL A 135 7.06 6.72 19.18
N LEU A 136 8.30 7.17 18.90
CA LEU A 136 9.13 6.67 17.80
C LEU A 136 9.47 5.19 18.00
N HIS A 137 9.19 4.34 17.01
CA HIS A 137 9.63 2.94 17.06
C HIS A 137 10.65 2.54 15.98
N PHE A 138 11.13 3.47 15.13
CA PHE A 138 12.37 3.27 14.36
C PHE A 138 13.14 4.58 14.07
N ASN A 139 14.00 4.98 15.01
CA ASN A 139 14.82 6.18 14.90
C ASN A 139 16.14 5.91 14.18
N ASN A 140 16.09 5.71 12.87
CA ASN A 140 17.27 5.57 12.03
C ASN A 140 17.31 6.70 10.99
N SER A 141 18.28 7.61 11.10
CA SER A 141 18.38 8.79 10.24
C SER A 141 18.55 8.44 8.76
N ALA A 142 19.30 7.38 8.44
CA ALA A 142 19.48 6.92 7.07
C ALA A 142 18.17 6.38 6.47
N PHE A 143 17.39 5.62 7.25
CA PHE A 143 16.07 5.13 6.85
C PHE A 143 15.07 6.26 6.65
N ILE A 144 14.97 7.17 7.63
CA ILE A 144 14.06 8.32 7.56
C ILE A 144 14.41 9.16 6.33
N THR A 145 15.69 9.45 6.12
CA THR A 145 16.18 10.18 4.93
C THR A 145 15.84 9.45 3.64
N ALA A 146 16.03 8.13 3.58
CA ALA A 146 15.70 7.34 2.40
C ALA A 146 14.21 7.35 2.08
N PHE A 147 13.36 7.26 3.11
CA PHE A 147 11.91 7.24 2.96
C PHE A 147 11.35 8.62 2.57
N THR A 148 11.70 9.69 3.30
CA THR A 148 11.16 11.03 3.09
C THR A 148 11.68 11.66 1.80
N GLN A 149 12.97 11.46 1.49
CA GLN A 149 13.57 12.06 0.32
C GLN A 149 12.95 11.58 -0.99
N GLY A 150 12.49 10.33 -1.09
CA GLY A 150 11.78 9.85 -2.28
C GLY A 150 10.59 10.75 -2.66
N PHE A 151 9.80 11.19 -1.66
CA PHE A 151 8.68 12.10 -1.87
C PHE A 151 9.15 13.50 -2.27
N VAL A 152 10.17 14.04 -1.62
CA VAL A 152 10.68 15.39 -1.90
C VAL A 152 11.36 15.43 -3.28
N SER A 153 12.13 14.42 -3.63
CA SER A 153 12.73 14.24 -4.97
C SER A 153 11.66 14.11 -6.04
N PHE A 154 10.60 13.35 -5.78
CA PHE A 154 9.46 13.26 -6.69
C PHE A 154 8.74 14.60 -6.85
N ALA A 155 8.49 15.33 -5.76
CA ALA A 155 7.86 16.65 -5.82
C ALA A 155 8.71 17.67 -6.60
N ALA A 156 10.04 17.60 -6.49
CA ALA A 156 10.96 18.51 -7.16
C ALA A 156 11.23 18.15 -8.63
N HIS A 157 11.28 16.86 -8.96
CA HIS A 157 11.81 16.37 -10.24
C HIS A 157 10.92 15.35 -10.96
N LEU A 158 9.77 15.00 -10.38
CA LEU A 158 8.91 13.90 -10.83
C LEU A 158 9.63 12.54 -10.93
N ASP A 159 10.75 12.38 -10.21
CA ASP A 159 11.51 11.13 -10.13
C ASP A 159 12.03 10.93 -8.70
N PRO A 160 11.60 9.88 -7.97
CA PRO A 160 12.09 9.61 -6.63
C PRO A 160 13.58 9.23 -6.60
N ASN A 161 14.18 8.93 -7.76
CA ASN A 161 15.60 8.59 -7.90
C ASN A 161 16.49 9.83 -8.06
N ALA A 162 15.92 11.01 -8.32
CA ALA A 162 16.65 12.28 -8.39
C ALA A 162 17.00 12.77 -6.97
N LYS A 163 17.92 12.05 -6.32
CA LYS A 163 18.33 12.25 -4.93
C LYS A 163 18.87 13.67 -4.73
N LEU A 164 18.22 14.41 -3.85
CA LEU A 164 18.65 15.75 -3.39
C LEU A 164 19.84 15.68 -2.41
N ARG A 165 20.03 14.55 -1.74
CA ARG A 165 21.08 14.28 -0.74
C ARG A 165 21.49 12.79 -0.77
N PRO A 166 22.68 12.43 -0.28
CA PRO A 166 23.06 11.03 -0.14
C PRO A 166 22.00 10.21 0.59
N SER A 167 21.65 9.03 0.04
CA SER A 167 20.60 8.17 0.57
C SER A 167 20.89 6.71 0.24
N ILE A 168 20.57 5.83 1.21
CA ILE A 168 20.68 4.38 1.11
C ILE A 168 19.58 3.74 0.26
N ALA A 169 18.57 4.49 -0.17
CA ALA A 169 17.51 3.96 -1.05
C ALA A 169 18.12 3.50 -2.39
N PRO A 170 17.90 2.25 -2.83
CA PRO A 170 18.25 1.83 -4.17
C PRO A 170 17.28 2.44 -5.20
N VAL A 171 17.53 2.17 -6.48
CA VAL A 171 16.68 2.68 -7.56
C VAL A 171 15.26 2.15 -7.42
N CYS A 172 14.29 3.06 -7.30
CA CYS A 172 12.87 2.77 -7.38
C CYS A 172 12.48 2.70 -8.86
N ARG A 173 12.18 1.51 -9.37
CA ARG A 173 11.77 1.29 -10.75
C ARG A 173 10.31 1.68 -10.93
N ARG A 174 9.96 2.09 -12.15
CA ARG A 174 8.56 2.32 -12.52
C ARG A 174 7.79 1.01 -12.53
N TRP A 175 6.60 1.04 -11.97
CA TRP A 175 5.65 -0.04 -11.97
C TRP A 175 5.11 -0.29 -13.38
N SER A 176 4.99 -1.56 -13.75
CA SER A 176 4.24 -1.98 -14.92
C SER A 176 3.67 -3.39 -14.69
N ARG A 177 2.68 -3.80 -15.49
CA ARG A 177 2.15 -5.17 -15.41
C ARG A 177 3.22 -6.24 -15.68
N GLY A 178 4.19 -5.97 -16.54
CA GLY A 178 5.30 -6.89 -16.85
C GLY A 178 6.46 -6.83 -15.87
N ALA A 179 6.55 -5.77 -15.06
CA ALA A 179 7.58 -5.58 -14.04
C ALA A 179 6.96 -4.95 -12.79
N GLN A 180 6.36 -5.82 -11.97
CA GLN A 180 5.65 -5.50 -10.72
C GLN A 180 6.61 -5.28 -9.55
N THR A 181 7.65 -4.47 -9.79
CA THR A 181 8.69 -4.18 -8.81
C THR A 181 8.24 -3.02 -7.92
N GLU A 182 8.42 -3.19 -6.62
CA GLU A 182 8.15 -2.21 -5.58
C GLU A 182 9.38 -2.02 -4.70
N LEU A 183 9.53 -0.83 -4.11
CA LEU A 183 10.60 -0.58 -3.15
C LEU A 183 10.09 -0.78 -1.73
N VAL A 184 10.61 -1.81 -1.04
CA VAL A 184 10.23 -2.15 0.33
C VAL A 184 11.08 -1.36 1.32
N PHE A 185 10.41 -0.75 2.29
CA PHE A 185 10.99 -0.08 3.45
C PHE A 185 10.63 -0.89 4.70
N ASN A 186 11.64 -1.53 5.30
CA ASN A 186 11.54 -2.42 6.44
C ASN A 186 12.75 -2.22 7.40
N GLN A 187 12.78 -3.00 8.46
CA GLN A 187 13.88 -3.17 9.40
C GLN A 187 14.25 -4.67 9.43
N THR A 188 15.52 -5.01 9.67
CA THR A 188 15.95 -6.39 9.88
C THR A 188 15.62 -6.85 11.30
N GLU A 189 15.70 -8.15 11.59
CA GLU A 189 15.56 -8.68 12.97
C GLU A 189 16.57 -8.07 13.95
N SER A 190 17.77 -7.74 13.46
CA SER A 190 18.83 -7.05 14.22
C SER A 190 18.58 -5.55 14.40
N GLY A 191 17.48 -5.03 13.87
CA GLY A 191 17.09 -3.64 14.00
C GLY A 191 17.73 -2.69 12.98
N ALA A 192 18.42 -3.20 11.96
CA ALA A 192 19.06 -2.39 10.91
C ALA A 192 18.05 -1.99 9.82
N PRO A 193 18.26 -0.89 9.08
CA PRO A 193 17.37 -0.52 7.99
C PRO A 193 17.46 -1.51 6.83
N TYR A 194 16.31 -1.97 6.35
CA TYR A 194 16.19 -2.80 5.16
C TYR A 194 15.42 -2.03 4.09
N ILE A 195 16.10 -1.68 3.00
CA ILE A 195 15.48 -0.99 1.87
C ILE A 195 15.91 -1.68 0.59
N ALA A 196 14.98 -2.39 -0.05
CA ALA A 196 15.31 -3.22 -1.20
C ALA A 196 14.15 -3.31 -2.20
N PRO A 197 14.44 -3.45 -3.51
CA PRO A 197 13.42 -3.81 -4.47
C PRO A 197 12.88 -5.20 -4.16
N SER A 198 11.56 -5.36 -4.26
CA SER A 198 10.87 -6.63 -4.19
C SER A 198 9.90 -6.73 -5.35
N ASN A 199 9.50 -7.95 -5.70
CA ASN A 199 8.36 -8.16 -6.57
C ASN A 199 7.12 -8.35 -5.70
N THR A 200 6.00 -7.78 -6.16
CA THR A 200 4.71 -8.06 -5.56
C THR A 200 4.40 -9.56 -5.64
N SER A 201 3.89 -10.12 -4.54
CA SER A 201 3.45 -11.51 -4.48
C SER A 201 2.29 -11.78 -5.44
N SER A 202 2.39 -12.83 -6.26
CA SER A 202 1.29 -13.27 -7.14
C SER A 202 0.03 -13.62 -6.35
N ALA A 203 0.18 -14.25 -5.18
CA ALA A 203 -0.94 -14.57 -4.31
C ALA A 203 -1.66 -13.31 -3.78
N LEU A 204 -0.93 -12.20 -3.58
CA LEU A 204 -1.56 -10.93 -3.22
C LEU A 204 -2.32 -10.32 -4.40
N LEU A 205 -1.76 -10.42 -5.61
CA LEU A 205 -2.42 -9.91 -6.81
C LEU A 205 -3.70 -10.69 -7.14
N GLU A 206 -3.68 -12.01 -6.98
CA GLU A 206 -4.86 -12.87 -7.15
C GLU A 206 -6.02 -12.44 -6.23
N ARG A 207 -5.73 -12.00 -5.01
CA ARG A 207 -6.76 -11.46 -4.10
C ARG A 207 -7.29 -10.07 -4.49
N CYS A 208 -6.56 -9.36 -5.35
CA CYS A 208 -6.91 -8.02 -5.80
C CYS A 208 -7.58 -8.00 -7.18
N GLU A 209 -7.83 -9.16 -7.77
CA GLU A 209 -8.58 -9.36 -9.04
C GLU A 209 -10.05 -9.69 -8.77
#